data_AF-A0A967SH86-F1
#
_entry.id   AF-A0A967SH86-F1
#
_cell.length_a   1.000
_cell.length_b   1.000
_cell.length_c   1.000
_cell.angle_alpha   90.00
_cell.angle_beta   90.00
_cell.angle_gamma   90.00
#
_symmetry.space_group_name_H-M   'P 1'
#
loop_
_entity.id
_entity.type
_entity.pdbx_description
1 polymer ?
#
loop_
_entity_poly.entity_id
_entity_poly.type
_entity_poly.pdbx_seq_one_letter_code
_entity_poly.pdbx_strand_id
1 'polypeptide(L)'
;VQRLWYLGGVGTLRGYGSGVASGGAHLRGRVELLRSFVESAAAVSLFGDIGWAGAPDGFTLDAAMEQALYSVGAGVTVMEGLIRMDLARGLVDPEGWRVEVYLDAAF
;
A
#
# COMPACT_ATOMS: atom_id res chain seq x y z
N VAL A 1 -11.80 22.84 -12.49
CA VAL A 1 -11.32 21.44 -12.58
C VAL A 1 -11.18 20.93 -11.16
N GLN A 2 -11.95 19.91 -10.75
CA GLN A 2 -11.81 19.28 -9.44
C GLN A 2 -10.72 18.21 -9.51
N ARG A 3 -9.78 18.20 -8.54
CA ARG A 3 -8.67 17.24 -8.49
C ARG A 3 -9.03 16.10 -7.54
N LEU A 4 -9.10 14.88 -8.06
CA LEU A 4 -9.37 13.67 -7.27
C LEU A 4 -8.07 13.05 -6.75
N TRP A 5 -8.17 12.40 -5.60
CA TRP A 5 -7.19 11.46 -5.08
C TRP A 5 -7.53 10.06 -5.57
N TYR A 6 -6.50 9.27 -5.85
CA TYR A 6 -6.62 7.88 -6.28
C TYR A 6 -5.83 6.98 -5.34
N LEU A 7 -6.44 5.87 -4.93
CA LEU A 7 -5.82 4.85 -4.09
C LEU A 7 -5.74 3.52 -4.84
N GLY A 8 -4.81 2.69 -4.40
CA GLY A 8 -4.51 1.39 -4.97
C GLY A 8 -3.17 1.35 -5.69
N GLY A 9 -2.52 0.18 -5.60
CA GLY A 9 -1.20 -0.10 -6.15
C GLY A 9 -0.04 0.30 -5.24
N VAL A 10 1.15 -0.10 -5.67
CA VAL A 10 2.47 0.09 -5.07
C VAL A 10 2.67 1.31 -4.16
N GLY A 11 2.32 2.50 -4.66
CA GLY A 11 2.65 3.79 -4.03
C GLY A 11 1.63 4.24 -2.99
N THR A 12 0.44 3.62 -2.96
CA THR A 12 -0.66 4.04 -2.08
C THR A 12 -1.14 2.88 -1.20
N LEU A 13 -1.91 1.95 -1.76
CA LEU A 13 -2.53 0.85 -1.05
C LEU A 13 -2.18 -0.47 -1.75
N ARG A 14 -1.17 -1.19 -1.22
CA ARG A 14 -0.68 -2.45 -1.79
C ARG A 14 -1.74 -3.54 -1.66
N GLY A 15 -1.69 -4.54 -2.52
CA GLY A 15 -2.71 -5.62 -2.57
C GLY A 15 -3.93 -5.28 -3.41
N TYR A 16 -4.20 -4.00 -3.66
CA TYR A 16 -5.28 -3.54 -4.54
C TYR A 16 -4.77 -3.01 -5.87
N GLY A 17 -5.65 -3.02 -6.88
CA GLY A 17 -5.33 -2.51 -8.21
C GLY A 17 -5.24 -0.99 -8.19
N SER A 18 -4.48 -0.40 -9.11
CA SER A 18 -4.42 1.06 -9.24
C SER A 18 -5.82 1.63 -9.49
N GLY A 19 -6.19 2.68 -8.75
CA GLY A 19 -7.48 3.34 -8.90
C GLY A 19 -8.66 2.58 -8.30
N VAL A 20 -8.43 1.63 -7.38
CA VAL A 20 -9.50 0.88 -6.70
C VAL A 20 -10.47 1.80 -5.94
N ALA A 21 -9.98 2.94 -5.46
CA ALA A 21 -10.80 3.96 -4.83
C ALA A 21 -10.36 5.35 -5.27
N SER A 22 -11.32 6.28 -5.34
CA SER A 22 -11.04 7.68 -5.68
C SER A 22 -12.01 8.64 -5.00
N GLY A 23 -11.58 9.85 -4.71
CA GLY A 23 -12.42 10.83 -4.03
C GLY A 23 -11.80 12.22 -3.91
N GLY A 24 -12.59 13.20 -3.47
CA GLY A 24 -12.12 14.57 -3.21
C GLY A 24 -11.35 14.70 -1.90
N ALA A 25 -11.53 13.76 -0.97
CA ALA A 25 -10.72 13.58 0.24
C ALA A 25 -10.15 12.16 0.30
N HIS A 26 -9.06 11.98 1.03
CA HIS A 26 -8.46 10.67 1.26
C HIS A 26 -7.87 10.55 2.66
N LEU A 27 -7.80 9.32 3.16
CA LEU A 27 -7.09 8.92 4.36
C LEU A 27 -6.23 7.72 4.03
N ARG A 28 -4.99 7.69 4.54
CA ARG A 28 -4.07 6.58 4.34
C ARG A 28 -3.22 6.37 5.59
N GLY A 29 -3.04 5.11 5.97
CA GLY A 29 -2.12 4.68 6.99
C GLY A 29 -1.27 3.50 6.51
N ARG A 30 -0.03 3.43 6.98
CA ARG A 30 0.89 2.32 6.70
C ARG A 30 1.72 2.05 7.94
N VAL A 31 1.85 0.77 8.27
CA VAL A 31 2.79 0.27 9.27
C VAL A 31 3.68 -0.76 8.60
N GLU A 32 4.99 -0.64 8.78
CA GLU A 32 5.98 -1.57 8.22
C GLU A 32 7.03 -1.90 9.27
N LEU A 33 7.30 -3.20 9.43
CA LEU A 33 8.37 -3.74 10.24
C LEU A 33 9.41 -4.32 9.31
N LEU A 34 10.67 -3.89 9.45
CA LEU A 34 11.75 -4.31 8.57
C LEU A 34 12.87 -4.94 9.41
N ARG A 35 13.37 -6.08 8.92
CA ARG A 35 14.52 -6.78 9.48
C ARG A 35 15.59 -6.94 8.42
N SER A 36 16.70 -6.22 8.60
CA SER A 36 17.86 -6.27 7.72
C SER A 36 18.84 -7.37 8.12
N PHE A 37 19.40 -8.01 7.10
CA PHE A 37 20.47 -9.00 7.18
C PHE A 37 21.69 -8.43 6.47
N VAL A 38 22.57 -7.79 7.26
CA VAL A 38 23.73 -7.04 6.74
C VAL A 38 24.68 -7.96 5.97
N GLU A 39 24.84 -9.21 6.39
CA GLU A 39 25.73 -10.18 5.76
C GLU A 39 25.31 -10.59 4.34
N SER A 40 24.02 -10.56 4.03
CA SER A 40 23.47 -10.99 2.74
C SER A 40 22.96 -9.83 1.88
N ALA A 41 23.19 -8.59 2.31
CA ALA A 41 22.64 -7.38 1.66
C ALA A 41 21.14 -7.50 1.36
N ALA A 42 20.39 -8.15 2.26
CA ALA A 42 18.97 -8.43 2.10
C ALA A 42 18.19 -7.94 3.32
N ALA A 43 16.91 -7.61 3.15
CA ALA A 43 16.00 -7.37 4.26
C ALA A 43 14.64 -7.99 3.97
N VAL A 44 13.95 -8.37 5.03
CA VAL A 44 12.55 -8.81 4.97
C VAL A 44 11.68 -7.77 5.67
N SER A 45 10.48 -7.54 5.16
CA SER A 45 9.51 -6.69 5.83
C SER A 45 8.14 -7.34 5.94
N LEU A 46 7.40 -6.91 6.96
CA LEU A 46 5.97 -7.18 7.13
C LEU A 46 5.26 -5.84 7.18
N PHE A 47 4.15 -5.71 6.48
CA PHE A 47 3.42 -4.45 6.43
C PHE A 47 1.91 -4.64 6.46
N GLY A 48 1.24 -3.59 6.92
CA GLY A 48 -0.20 -3.41 6.83
C GLY A 48 -0.51 -2.01 6.31
N ASP A 49 -1.43 -1.92 5.35
CA ASP A 49 -1.88 -0.67 4.77
C ASP A 49 -3.40 -0.51 5.00
N ILE A 50 -3.83 0.73 5.23
CA ILE A 50 -5.24 1.16 5.28
C ILE A 50 -5.42 2.37 4.36
N GLY A 51 -6.52 2.39 3.60
CA GLY A 51 -6.80 3.48 2.66
C GLY A 51 -8.28 3.72 2.45
N TRP A 52 -8.68 4.98 2.44
CA TRP A 52 -10.03 5.43 2.11
C TRP A 52 -9.98 6.65 1.20
N ALA A 53 -10.87 6.72 0.22
CA ALA A 53 -11.07 7.90 -0.61
C ALA A 53 -12.55 8.10 -0.89
N GLY A 54 -13.05 9.32 -0.72
CA GLY A 54 -14.47 9.63 -0.87
C GLY A 54 -14.77 11.12 -0.98
N ALA A 55 -16.04 11.48 -0.82
CA ALA A 55 -16.48 12.88 -0.85
C ALA A 55 -15.94 13.65 0.38
N PRO A 56 -15.44 14.89 0.21
CA PRO A 56 -14.97 15.71 1.33
C PRO A 56 -16.11 16.22 2.20
N ASP A 57 -17.30 16.40 1.61
CA ASP A 57 -18.48 16.90 2.31
C ASP A 57 -19.06 15.79 3.20
N GLY A 58 -19.05 16.02 4.52
CA GLY A 58 -19.53 15.03 5.49
C GLY A 58 -18.49 13.99 5.93
N PHE A 59 -17.20 14.24 5.71
CA PHE A 59 -16.14 13.39 6.24
C PHE A 59 -16.22 13.27 7.78
N THR A 60 -16.34 12.04 8.25
CA THR A 60 -16.07 11.65 9.65
C THR A 60 -15.07 10.52 9.66
N LEU A 61 -14.24 10.44 10.71
CA LEU A 61 -13.27 9.36 10.84
C LEU A 61 -13.97 7.99 10.87
N ASP A 62 -15.10 7.89 11.59
CA ASP A 62 -15.86 6.65 11.71
C ASP A 62 -16.35 6.14 10.35
N ALA A 63 -16.99 7.02 9.55
CA ALA A 63 -17.47 6.66 8.21
C ALA A 63 -16.32 6.30 7.26
N ALA A 64 -15.17 6.97 7.39
CA ALA A 64 -13.98 6.65 6.62
C ALA A 64 -13.40 5.28 7.00
N MET A 65 -13.42 4.90 8.28
CA MET A 65 -12.95 3.59 8.75
C MET A 65 -13.88 2.44 8.36
N GLU A 66 -15.19 2.66 8.35
CA GLU A 66 -16.18 1.69 7.86
C GLU A 66 -16.01 1.34 6.38
N GLN A 67 -15.62 2.32 5.56
CA GLN A 67 -15.44 2.16 4.12
C GLN A 67 -13.97 2.00 3.70
N ALA A 68 -13.05 1.92 4.66
CA ALA A 68 -11.64 1.80 4.36
C ALA A 68 -11.32 0.43 3.77
N LEU A 69 -10.36 0.44 2.86
CA LEU A 69 -9.72 -0.75 2.33
C LEU A 69 -8.50 -1.08 3.17
N TYR A 70 -8.30 -2.37 3.43
CA TYR A 70 -7.22 -2.89 4.27
C TYR A 70 -6.40 -3.91 3.50
N SER A 71 -5.09 -3.89 3.68
CA SER A 71 -4.22 -4.96 3.19
C SER A 71 -3.11 -5.29 4.16
N VAL A 72 -2.59 -6.50 4.00
CA VAL A 72 -1.39 -6.98 4.68
C VAL A 72 -0.47 -7.62 3.67
N GLY A 73 0.82 -7.61 3.96
CA GLY A 73 1.79 -8.22 3.07
C GLY A 73 3.16 -8.37 3.69
N ALA A 74 4.03 -9.01 2.91
CA ALA A 74 5.42 -9.20 3.22
C ALA A 74 6.27 -8.76 2.03
N GLY A 75 7.43 -8.17 2.34
CA GLY A 75 8.40 -7.72 1.36
C GLY A 75 9.72 -8.42 1.54
N VAL A 76 10.45 -8.59 0.44
CA VAL A 76 11.87 -8.89 0.45
C VAL A 76 12.59 -7.84 -0.36
N THR A 77 13.74 -7.39 0.12
CA THR A 77 14.65 -6.56 -0.64
C THR A 77 16.03 -7.21 -0.63
N VAL A 78 16.74 -7.12 -1.76
CA VAL A 78 18.07 -7.70 -1.95
C VAL A 78 18.95 -6.71 -2.68
N MET A 79 20.25 -6.98 -2.70
CA MET A 79 21.24 -6.14 -3.39
C MET A 79 21.22 -4.70 -2.88
N GLU A 80 21.22 -4.53 -1.55
CA GLU A 80 21.24 -3.23 -0.86
C GLU A 80 20.05 -2.30 -1.20
N GLY A 81 18.92 -2.87 -1.63
CA GLY A 81 17.73 -2.08 -1.99
C GLY A 81 17.43 -2.04 -3.48
N LEU A 82 18.34 -2.52 -4.34
CA LEU A 82 18.18 -2.47 -5.79
C LEU A 82 16.93 -3.21 -6.27
N ILE A 83 16.66 -4.37 -5.67
CA ILE A 83 15.51 -5.20 -6.05
C ILE A 83 14.62 -5.36 -4.82
N ARG A 84 13.36 -4.96 -4.96
CA ARG A 84 12.34 -5.21 -3.94
C ARG A 84 11.19 -6.01 -4.54
N MET A 85 10.66 -6.94 -3.77
CA MET A 85 9.46 -7.70 -4.12
C MET A 85 8.51 -7.70 -2.93
N ASP A 86 7.28 -7.25 -3.14
CA ASP A 86 6.21 -7.24 -2.15
C ASP A 86 5.10 -8.21 -2.59
N LEU A 87 4.67 -9.08 -1.67
CA LEU A 87 3.46 -9.89 -1.80
C LEU A 87 2.43 -9.33 -0.82
N ALA A 88 1.30 -8.84 -1.35
CA ALA A 88 0.24 -8.24 -0.55
C ALA A 88 -1.11 -8.89 -0.83
N ARG A 89 -1.97 -8.94 0.18
CA ARG A 89 -3.36 -9.39 0.08
C ARG A 89 -4.32 -8.29 0.50
N GLY A 90 -5.26 -7.96 -0.37
CA GLY A 90 -6.44 -7.16 0.00
C GLY A 90 -7.38 -7.98 0.90
N LEU A 91 -7.78 -7.40 2.03
CA LEU A 91 -8.59 -8.05 3.06
C LEU A 91 -10.09 -7.77 2.96
N VAL A 92 -10.49 -6.79 2.16
CA VAL A 92 -11.89 -6.45 1.88
C VAL A 92 -12.09 -6.38 0.37
N ASP A 93 -13.34 -6.41 -0.08
CA ASP A 93 -13.66 -6.42 -1.52
C ASP A 93 -13.09 -5.18 -2.24
N PRO A 94 -12.38 -5.33 -3.37
CA PRO A 94 -12.02 -6.59 -4.02
C PRO A 94 -10.85 -7.31 -3.32
N GLU A 95 -11.11 -8.51 -2.81
CA GLU A 95 -10.09 -9.36 -2.20
C GLU A 95 -9.16 -9.97 -3.25
N GLY A 96 -7.89 -10.17 -2.90
CA GLY A 96 -6.96 -10.86 -3.78
C GLY A 96 -5.49 -10.69 -3.40
N TRP A 97 -4.66 -11.52 -4.00
CA TRP A 97 -3.21 -11.43 -3.88
C TRP A 97 -2.63 -10.60 -5.02
N ARG A 98 -1.62 -9.80 -4.72
CA ARG A 98 -0.80 -9.09 -5.69
C ARG A 98 0.66 -9.24 -5.36
N VAL A 99 1.44 -9.49 -6.40
CA VAL A 99 2.91 -9.47 -6.36
C VAL A 99 3.36 -8.23 -7.09
N GLU A 100 4.22 -7.45 -6.46
CA GLU A 100 4.80 -6.24 -7.01
C GLU A 100 6.32 -6.36 -6.94
N VAL A 101 7.00 -6.10 -8.06
CA VAL A 101 8.46 -6.14 -8.16
C VAL A 101 8.95 -4.76 -8.58
N TYR A 102 9.97 -4.30 -7.88
CA TYR A 102 10.56 -2.99 -8.02
C TYR A 102 12.04 -3.15 -8.33
N LEU A 103 12.50 -2.30 -9.22
CA LEU A 103 13.91 -2.09 -9.48
C LEU A 103 14.17 -0.64 -9.17
N ASP A 104 14.92 -0.38 -8.11
CA ASP A 104 15.39 0.97 -7.83
C ASP A 104 16.61 1.22 -8.72
N ALA A 105 16.54 2.24 -9.58
CA ALA A 105 17.68 2.60 -10.41
C ALA A 105 18.53 3.58 -9.59
N ALA A 106 19.61 3.07 -8.98
CA ALA A 106 20.62 3.92 -8.38
C ALA A 106 21.30 4.72 -9.51
N PHE A 107 20.95 6.00 -9.65
CA PHE A 107 21.73 6.98 -10.40
C PHE A 107 22.22 8.09 -9.49
#